data_AF-A0A150LME3-F1
#
_entry.id   AF-A0A150LME3-F1
#
_cell.length_a   1.000
_cell.length_b   1.000
_cell.length_c   1.000
_cell.angle_alpha   90.00
_cell.angle_beta   90.00
_cell.angle_gamma   90.00
#
_symmetry.space_group_name_H-M   'P 1'
#
loop_
_entity.id
_entity.type
_entity.pdbx_description
1 polymer ?
#
loop_
_entity_poly.entity_id
_entity_poly.type
_entity_poly.pdbx_seq_one_letter_code
_entity_poly.pdbx_strand_id
1 'polypeptide(L)'
;MDREHHQQLLNDFLQSNPEIEAVWSNHLDGTFVYSNPPAGLINAKARPWFIEASKGRTYVSDPYTSALTKRPCITISSPIYDHDRIVGVISVDLSMEMNE
;
A
#
# COMPACT_ATOMS: atom_id res chain seq x y z
N MET A 1 6.12 -9.21 -11.42
CA MET A 1 4.96 -8.35 -11.14
C MET A 1 4.87 -7.34 -12.27
N ASP A 2 3.76 -7.35 -13.01
CA ASP A 2 3.55 -6.50 -14.18
C ASP A 2 2.90 -5.17 -13.76
N ARG A 3 3.42 -4.05 -14.27
CA ARG A 3 2.97 -2.71 -13.85
C ARG A 3 1.57 -2.39 -14.35
N GLU A 4 1.24 -2.74 -15.60
CA GLU A 4 -0.07 -2.41 -16.19
C GLU A 4 -1.20 -3.15 -15.47
N HIS A 5 -0.99 -4.43 -15.18
CA HIS A 5 -1.93 -5.24 -14.43
C HIS A 5 -2.17 -4.70 -13.01
N HIS A 6 -1.10 -4.32 -12.30
CA HIS A 6 -1.22 -3.70 -10.98
C HIS A 6 -1.93 -2.35 -11.04
N GLN A 7 -1.63 -1.52 -12.04
CA GLN A 7 -2.30 -0.24 -12.25
C GLN A 7 -3.81 -0.43 -12.42
N GLN A 8 -4.23 -1.38 -13.27
CA GLN A 8 -5.65 -1.62 -13.50
C GLN A 8 -6.35 -2.06 -12.21
N LEU A 9 -5.88 -3.15 -11.59
CA LEU A 9 -6.53 -3.71 -10.40
C LEU A 9 -6.58 -2.75 -9.22
N LEU A 10 -5.48 -2.03 -8.96
CA LEU A 10 -5.41 -1.12 -7.83
C LEU A 10 -6.27 0.13 -8.05
N ASN A 11 -6.40 0.61 -9.29
CA ASN A 11 -7.33 1.70 -9.60
C ASN A 11 -8.78 1.29 -9.46
N ASP A 12 -9.14 0.10 -9.96
CA ASP A 12 -10.51 -0.42 -9.83
C ASP A 12 -10.87 -0.60 -8.35
N PHE A 13 -9.92 -1.10 -7.54
CA PHE A 13 -10.08 -1.20 -6.10
C PHE A 13 -10.23 0.17 -5.42
N LEU A 14 -9.35 1.13 -5.72
CA LEU A 14 -9.43 2.48 -5.15
C LEU A 14 -10.76 3.17 -5.51
N GLN A 15 -11.25 3.00 -6.74
CA GLN A 15 -12.53 3.59 -7.18
C GLN A 15 -13.75 2.96 -6.50
N SER A 16 -13.67 1.67 -6.17
CA SER A 16 -14.79 0.92 -5.59
C SER A 16 -14.88 1.04 -4.07
N ASN A 17 -13.85 1.59 -3.41
CA ASN A 17 -13.76 1.67 -1.94
C ASN A 17 -13.46 3.13 -1.54
N PRO A 18 -14.49 3.97 -1.33
CA PRO A 18 -14.32 5.40 -1.03
C PRO A 18 -13.59 5.70 0.28
N GLU A 19 -13.50 4.74 1.18
CA GLU A 19 -12.73 4.81 2.43
C GLU A 19 -11.22 4.69 2.19
N ILE A 20 -10.79 4.18 1.04
CA ILE A 20 -9.38 4.03 0.69
C ILE A 20 -8.90 5.31 0.01
N GLU A 21 -7.85 5.91 0.56
CA GLU A 21 -7.33 7.19 0.06
C GLU A 21 -6.06 7.03 -0.80
N ALA A 22 -5.36 5.90 -0.64
CA ALA A 22 -4.17 5.57 -1.39
C ALA A 22 -3.99 4.05 -1.50
N VAL A 23 -3.42 3.60 -2.61
CA VAL A 23 -3.08 2.20 -2.88
C VAL A 23 -1.72 2.12 -3.55
N TRP A 24 -0.92 1.12 -3.19
CA TRP A 24 0.35 0.88 -3.86
C TRP A 24 0.81 -0.56 -3.73
N SER A 25 1.79 -0.91 -4.56
CA SER A 25 2.48 -2.19 -4.48
C SER A 25 3.97 -2.02 -4.75
N ASN A 26 4.77 -2.90 -4.15
CA ASN A 26 6.22 -2.84 -4.20
C ASN A 26 6.84 -4.20 -4.57
N HIS A 27 7.97 -4.15 -5.27
CA HIS A 27 8.92 -5.25 -5.31
C HIS A 27 9.58 -5.46 -3.95
N LEU A 28 10.14 -6.65 -3.71
CA LEU A 28 10.87 -6.96 -2.47
C LEU A 28 12.13 -6.12 -2.26
N ASP A 29 12.63 -5.46 -3.31
CA ASP A 29 13.70 -4.48 -3.19
C ASP A 29 13.21 -3.08 -2.74
N GLY A 30 11.92 -2.93 -2.48
CA GLY A 30 11.24 -1.71 -2.03
C GLY A 30 10.90 -0.72 -3.14
N THR A 31 11.23 -1.01 -4.40
CA THR A 31 10.80 -0.17 -5.53
C THR A 31 9.28 -0.28 -5.73
N PHE A 32 8.65 0.81 -6.16
CA PHE A 32 7.21 0.84 -6.42
C PHE A 32 6.91 0.20 -7.78
N VAL A 33 5.99 -0.76 -7.80
CA VAL A 33 5.40 -1.30 -9.03
C VAL A 33 4.36 -0.31 -9.55
N TYR A 34 3.45 0.10 -8.66
CA TYR A 34 2.40 1.09 -8.91
C TYR A 34 2.01 1.78 -7.61
N SER A 35 1.56 3.04 -7.71
CA SER A 35 1.04 3.84 -6.59
C SER A 35 0.00 4.82 -7.12
N ASN A 36 -1.14 4.91 -6.44
CA ASN A 36 -2.14 5.95 -6.64
C ASN A 36 -2.59 6.50 -5.26
N PRO A 37 -2.31 7.78 -4.94
CA PRO A 37 -1.60 8.77 -5.75
C PRO A 37 -0.12 8.40 -5.99
N PRO A 38 0.60 9.11 -6.89
CA PRO A 38 2.03 8.88 -7.10
C PRO A 38 2.81 8.91 -5.79
N ALA A 39 3.70 7.94 -5.61
CA ALA A 39 4.44 7.78 -4.36
C ALA A 39 5.31 9.03 -4.09
N GLY A 40 5.20 9.57 -2.88
CA GLY A 40 6.09 10.62 -2.38
C GLY A 40 7.45 10.09 -1.87
N LEU A 41 7.71 8.80 -2.03
CA LEU A 41 8.91 8.10 -1.56
C LEU A 41 9.66 7.49 -2.74
N ILE A 42 11.00 7.58 -2.69
CA ILE A 42 11.87 6.94 -3.70
C ILE A 42 11.86 5.41 -3.53
N ASN A 43 11.82 4.91 -2.30
CA ASN A 43 11.84 3.47 -2.00
C ASN A 43 11.20 3.16 -0.63
N ALA A 44 10.54 2.01 -0.54
CA ALA A 44 9.80 1.55 0.63
C ALA A 44 10.61 0.79 1.69
N LYS A 45 11.84 0.34 1.39
CA LYS A 45 12.61 -0.61 2.22
C LYS A 45 12.77 -0.26 3.68
N ALA A 46 12.85 1.04 4.00
CA ALA A 46 13.04 1.51 5.38
C ALA A 46 11.71 1.67 6.15
N ARG A 47 10.55 1.45 5.50
CA ARG A 47 9.24 1.68 6.11
C ARG A 47 8.82 0.48 6.94
N PRO A 48 8.31 0.67 8.17
CA PRO A 48 7.86 -0.44 9.03
C PRO A 48 6.83 -1.34 8.34
N TRP A 49 5.87 -0.72 7.67
CA TRP A 49 4.82 -1.42 6.93
C TRP A 49 5.36 -2.33 5.83
N PHE A 50 6.46 -1.95 5.17
CA PHE A 50 7.11 -2.76 4.14
C PHE A 50 7.92 -3.90 4.77
N ILE A 51 8.69 -3.57 5.80
CA ILE A 51 9.57 -4.51 6.50
C ILE A 51 8.76 -5.68 7.09
N GLU A 52 7.60 -5.40 7.67
CA GLU A 52 6.77 -6.43 8.28
C GLU A 52 6.01 -7.26 7.23
N ALA A 53 5.44 -6.62 6.22
CA ALA A 53 4.76 -7.31 5.11
C ALA A 53 5.70 -8.21 4.30
N SER A 54 6.93 -7.76 4.03
CA SER A 54 7.94 -8.56 3.31
C SER A 54 8.40 -9.80 4.09
N LYS A 55 8.13 -9.89 5.39
CA LYS A 55 8.36 -11.08 6.23
C LYS A 55 7.16 -12.02 6.28
N GLY A 56 6.11 -11.77 5.51
CA GLY A 56 4.92 -12.62 5.44
C GLY A 56 3.86 -12.31 6.48
N ARG A 57 3.89 -11.12 7.09
CA ARG A 57 2.90 -10.69 8.10
C ARG A 57 2.08 -9.53 7.59
N THR A 58 0.76 -9.58 7.73
CA THR A 58 -0.04 -8.38 7.57
C THR A 58 0.31 -7.37 8.66
N TYR A 59 0.65 -6.16 8.26
CA TYR A 59 0.95 -5.04 9.14
C TYR A 59 -0.21 -4.05 9.11
N VAL A 60 -0.57 -3.53 10.28
CA VAL A 60 -1.52 -2.42 10.45
C VAL A 60 -0.81 -1.37 11.29
N SER A 61 -0.78 -0.12 10.82
CA SER A 61 -0.17 0.97 11.58
C SER A 61 -1.07 1.46 12.72
N ASP A 62 -0.48 2.15 13.69
CA ASP A 62 -1.23 3.12 14.48
C ASP A 62 -1.76 4.26 13.58
N PRO A 63 -2.81 4.99 13.99
CA PRO A 63 -3.30 6.18 13.29
C PRO A 63 -2.19 7.22 13.09
N TYR A 64 -2.13 7.80 11.89
CA TYR A 64 -1.19 8.88 11.57
C TYR A 64 -1.76 9.82 10.51
N THR A 65 -1.10 10.96 10.29
CA THR A 65 -1.46 11.87 9.18
C THR A 65 -0.72 11.45 7.91
N SER A 66 -1.48 11.07 6.89
CA SER A 66 -0.98 10.68 5.57
C SER A 66 -0.04 11.71 4.98
N ALA A 67 1.14 11.27 4.55
CA ALA A 67 2.07 12.13 3.83
C ALA A 67 1.54 12.51 2.44
N LEU A 68 0.66 11.66 1.86
CA LEU A 68 0.13 11.79 0.52
C LEU A 68 -1.10 12.70 0.47
N THR A 69 -2.09 12.43 1.33
CA THR A 69 -3.40 13.12 1.29
C THR A 69 -3.54 14.22 2.33
N LYS A 70 -2.65 14.24 3.33
CA LYS A 70 -2.71 15.12 4.52
C LYS A 70 -3.91 14.87 5.43
N ARG A 71 -4.55 13.70 5.33
CA ARG A 71 -5.68 13.29 6.18
C ARG A 71 -5.27 12.23 7.19
N PRO A 72 -5.99 12.07 8.31
CA PRO A 72 -5.78 10.96 9.24
C PRO A 72 -6.12 9.61 8.57
N CYS A 73 -5.21 8.64 8.69
CA CYS A 73 -5.38 7.30 8.14
C CYS A 73 -4.65 6.23 8.95
N ILE A 74 -4.91 4.97 8.62
CA ILE A 74 -4.05 3.83 8.94
C ILE A 74 -3.53 3.18 7.67
N THR A 75 -2.30 2.67 7.70
CA THR A 75 -1.76 1.86 6.61
C THR A 75 -1.98 0.39 6.92
N ILE A 76 -2.53 -0.35 5.96
CA ILE A 76 -2.57 -1.82 5.98
C ILE A 76 -1.66 -2.33 4.87
N SER A 77 -0.72 -3.21 5.22
CA SER A 77 0.22 -3.80 4.27
C SER A 77 0.24 -5.31 4.39
N SER A 78 0.29 -6.01 3.26
CA SER A 78 0.27 -7.47 3.22
C SER A 78 1.27 -8.01 2.18
N PRO A 79 1.88 -9.18 2.41
CA PRO A 79 2.65 -9.89 1.38
C PRO A 79 1.79 -10.21 0.15
N ILE A 80 2.39 -10.08 -1.03
CA ILE A 80 1.90 -10.65 -2.28
C ILE A 80 2.59 -11.99 -2.47
N TYR A 81 1.79 -13.05 -2.66
CA TYR A 81 2.28 -14.40 -2.85
C TYR A 81 2.21 -14.84 -4.31
N ASP A 82 3.25 -15.55 -4.75
CA ASP A 82 3.26 -16.41 -5.92
C ASP A 82 3.55 -17.82 -5.40
N HIS A 83 2.50 -18.64 -5.31
CA HIS A 83 2.50 -19.90 -4.56
C HIS A 83 2.92 -19.64 -3.09
N ASP A 84 3.91 -20.35 -2.55
CA ASP A 84 4.39 -20.17 -1.18
C ASP A 84 5.49 -19.10 -1.04
N ARG A 85 5.81 -18.39 -2.13
CA ARG A 85 6.88 -17.40 -2.16
C ARG A 85 6.31 -15.98 -2.14
N ILE A 86 6.78 -15.17 -1.21
CA ILE A 86 6.51 -13.73 -1.21
C ILE A 86 7.26 -13.12 -2.40
N VAL A 87 6.56 -12.36 -3.24
CA VAL A 87 7.12 -11.70 -4.43
C VAL A 87 7.00 -10.17 -4.38
N GLY A 88 6.25 -9.64 -3.43
CA GLY A 88 6.06 -8.21 -3.25
C GLY A 88 5.25 -7.89 -2.01
N VAL A 89 4.90 -6.61 -1.89
CA VAL A 89 4.02 -6.09 -0.84
C VAL A 89 2.92 -5.28 -1.51
N ILE A 90 1.68 -5.45 -1.06
CA ILE A 90 0.55 -4.59 -1.39
C ILE A 90 0.18 -3.77 -0.16
N SER A 91 -0.27 -2.55 -0.34
CA SER A 91 -0.62 -1.66 0.76
C SER A 91 -1.69 -0.66 0.39
N VAL A 92 -2.45 -0.26 1.39
CA VAL A 92 -3.50 0.76 1.28
C VAL A 92 -3.44 1.69 2.48
N ASP A 93 -3.81 2.95 2.28
CA ASP A 93 -4.17 3.85 3.37
C ASP A 93 -5.71 3.90 3.47
N LEU A 94 -6.22 3.52 4.64
CA LEU A 94 -7.63 3.60 5.01
C LEU A 94 -7.88 4.91 5.75
N SER A 95 -8.78 5.73 5.24
CA SER A 95 -9.19 6.98 5.86
C SER A 95 -9.79 6.74 7.24
N MET A 96 -9.41 7.60 8.19
CA MET A 96 -10.03 7.69 9.51
C MET A 96 -10.89 8.94 9.67
N GLU A 97 -11.18 9.66 8.59
CA GLU A 97 -12.13 10.76 8.64
C GLU A 97 -13.51 10.22 9.02
N MET A 98 -14.03 10.71 10.14
CA MET A 98 -15.41 10.49 10.53
C MET A 98 -16.25 11.45 9.69
N ASN A 99 -17.09 10.91 8.81
CA ASN A 99 -18.14 11.71 8.18
C ASN A 99 -19.16 12.06 9.29
N GLU A 100 -19.31 13.36 9.58
CA GLU A 100 -20.47 13.88 10.33
C GLU A 100 -21.74 13.84 9.49
#